data_AF-A0A2D9N6A6-F1
#
_entry.id   AF-A0A2D9N6A6-F1
#
_cell.length_a   1.000
_cell.length_b   1.000
_cell.length_c   1.000
_cell.angle_alpha   90.00
_cell.angle_beta   90.00
_cell.angle_gamma   90.00
#
_symmetry.space_group_name_H-M   'P 1'
#
loop_
_entity.id
_entity.type
_entity.pdbx_description
1 polymer ?
#
loop_
_entity_poly.entity_id
_entity_poly.type
_entity_poly.pdbx_seq_one_letter_code
_entity_poly.pdbx_strand_id
1 'polypeptide(L)'
;MNDEHNIPDHGFKAPKDYFDSLDARLFESIASEEIPKNTGFSMPNRYFETLDERIMESVLHKEDVGKVRPLFNRRFVVAVAGIAASLLLFFSLLQQSSLMSEGVEYIETTMLTQYIEEDVDIDLYDVVAILENEDGPEVTFENSLFTKAAMEEYLLENVEETTLIQE
;
A
#
# COMPACT_ATOMS: atom_id res chain seq x y z
N MET A 1 38.61 30.26 15.36
CA MET A 1 38.40 29.01 16.11
C MET A 1 39.39 28.00 15.54
N ASN A 2 40.28 27.46 16.37
CA ASN A 2 41.29 26.48 15.96
C ASN A 2 40.72 25.09 16.25
N ASP A 3 40.43 24.32 15.21
CA ASP A 3 39.99 22.94 15.36
C ASP A 3 41.23 22.03 15.46
N GLU A 4 41.63 21.71 16.69
CA GLU A 4 42.65 20.69 16.95
C GLU A 4 42.09 19.31 16.59
N HIS A 5 42.66 18.69 15.56
CA HIS A 5 42.38 17.29 15.22
C HIS A 5 42.90 16.37 16.33
N ASN A 6 41.98 15.85 17.15
CA ASN A 6 42.27 14.89 18.20
C ASN A 6 42.57 13.52 17.57
N ILE A 7 43.86 13.20 17.36
CA ILE A 7 44.29 11.88 16.85
C ILE A 7 44.09 10.87 17.98
N PRO A 8 43.26 9.82 17.79
CA PRO A 8 43.03 8.81 18.83
C PRO A 8 44.33 8.08 19.20
N ASP A 9 44.55 7.93 20.51
CA ASP A 9 45.65 7.12 21.06
C ASP A 9 45.43 5.66 20.67
N HIS A 10 46.27 5.18 19.75
CA HIS A 10 46.18 3.88 19.10
C HIS A 10 46.73 2.75 19.99
N GLY A 11 47.15 3.06 21.22
CA GLY A 11 47.58 2.09 22.23
C GLY A 11 48.95 1.44 21.96
N PHE A 12 49.57 1.73 20.82
CA PHE A 12 50.92 1.29 20.50
C PHE A 12 51.93 2.33 20.96
N LYS A 13 52.72 1.98 21.99
CA LYS A 13 53.85 2.79 22.46
C LYS A 13 55.13 2.02 22.16
N ALA A 14 56.11 2.70 21.55
CA ALA A 14 57.43 2.14 21.39
C ALA A 14 58.05 1.88 22.77
N PRO A 15 58.86 0.82 22.93
CA PRO A 15 59.64 0.62 24.15
C PRO A 15 60.52 1.84 24.43
N LYS A 16 60.80 2.05 25.72
CA LYS A 16 61.70 3.12 26.16
C LYS A 16 63.06 2.97 25.46
N ASP A 17 63.60 4.07 24.95
CA ASP A 17 64.91 4.16 24.29
C ASP A 17 65.06 3.28 23.01
N TYR A 18 63.93 2.85 22.42
CA TYR A 18 63.92 2.02 21.20
C TYR A 18 64.62 2.72 20.02
N PHE A 19 64.29 3.98 19.78
CA PHE A 19 64.84 4.75 18.67
C PHE A 19 66.25 5.26 18.97
N ASP A 20 66.57 5.58 20.22
CA ASP A 20 67.89 6.05 20.64
C ASP A 20 68.98 4.98 20.44
N SER A 21 68.62 3.70 20.53
CA SER A 21 69.52 2.55 20.35
C SER A 21 69.37 1.85 18.99
N LEU A 22 68.47 2.33 18.13
CA LEU A 22 68.15 1.68 16.85
C LEU A 22 69.36 1.67 15.91
N ASP A 23 70.01 2.82 15.75
CA ASP A 23 71.13 2.97 14.82
C ASP A 23 72.31 2.09 15.23
N ALA A 24 72.68 2.12 16.51
CA ALA A 24 73.76 1.30 17.04
C ALA A 24 73.52 -0.20 16.80
N ARG A 25 72.31 -0.67 17.09
CA ARG A 25 71.91 -2.07 16.85
C ARG A 25 71.88 -2.43 15.38
N LEU A 26 71.43 -1.51 14.52
CA LEU A 26 71.40 -1.73 13.07
C LEU A 26 72.82 -1.89 12.50
N PHE A 27 73.73 -0.98 12.85
CA PHE A 27 75.12 -1.07 12.41
C PHE A 27 75.85 -2.29 12.96
N GLU A 28 75.58 -2.67 14.21
CA GLU A 28 76.09 -3.91 14.81
C GLU A 28 75.57 -5.16 14.07
N SER A 29 74.29 -5.19 13.69
CA SER A 29 73.70 -6.28 12.89
C SER A 29 74.34 -6.38 11.51
N ILE A 30 74.50 -5.26 10.80
CA ILE A 30 75.11 -5.22 9.46
C ILE A 30 76.59 -5.63 9.51
N ALA A 31 77.30 -5.28 10.59
CA ALA A 31 78.71 -5.61 10.77
C ALA A 31 78.94 -7.06 11.22
N SER A 32 77.97 -7.68 11.91
CA SER A 32 78.08 -9.03 12.47
C SER A 32 77.49 -10.13 11.59
N GLU A 33 76.47 -9.83 10.77
CA GLU A 33 75.94 -10.78 9.79
C GLU A 33 76.75 -10.74 8.50
N GLU A 34 77.31 -11.88 8.10
CA GLU A 34 77.75 -12.08 6.72
C GLU A 34 76.51 -12.04 5.82
N ILE A 35 76.27 -10.90 5.17
CA ILE A 35 75.16 -10.74 4.23
C ILE A 35 75.26 -11.86 3.19
N PRO A 36 74.29 -12.78 3.13
CA PRO A 36 74.35 -13.90 2.20
C PRO A 36 74.38 -13.36 0.77
N LYS A 37 75.38 -13.76 -0.01
CA LYS A 37 75.55 -13.33 -1.41
C LYS A 37 74.39 -13.77 -2.31
N ASN A 38 73.69 -14.83 -1.91
CA ASN A 38 72.45 -15.23 -2.55
C ASN A 38 71.30 -14.48 -1.91
N THR A 39 70.56 -13.73 -2.71
CA THR A 39 69.25 -13.22 -2.32
C THR A 39 68.40 -14.44 -1.98
N GLY A 40 67.94 -14.56 -0.72
CA GLY A 40 67.13 -15.70 -0.25
C GLY A 40 65.81 -15.89 -1.02
N PHE A 41 65.51 -14.98 -1.94
CA PHE A 41 64.41 -15.07 -2.89
C PHE A 41 64.97 -15.31 -4.28
N SER A 42 64.79 -16.53 -4.79
CA SER A 42 64.89 -16.81 -6.21
C SER A 42 63.49 -16.77 -6.82
N MET A 43 63.35 -16.11 -7.96
CA MET A 43 62.07 -16.16 -8.68
C MET A 43 61.82 -17.58 -9.20
N PRO A 44 60.56 -18.05 -9.21
CA PRO A 44 60.20 -19.30 -9.86
C PRO A 44 60.65 -19.33 -11.32
N ASN A 45 61.03 -20.51 -11.81
CA ASN A 45 61.37 -20.69 -13.21
C ASN A 45 60.21 -20.21 -14.10
N ARG A 46 60.53 -19.43 -15.14
CA ARG A 46 59.56 -18.91 -16.12
C ARG A 46 58.47 -18.01 -15.52
N TYR A 47 58.70 -17.39 -14.36
CA TYR A 47 57.74 -16.49 -13.72
C TYR A 47 57.23 -15.40 -14.68
N PHE A 48 58.14 -14.65 -15.31
CA PHE A 48 57.76 -13.58 -16.24
C PHE A 48 57.25 -14.11 -17.58
N GLU A 49 57.66 -15.31 -17.99
CA GLU A 49 57.21 -15.90 -19.25
C GLU A 49 55.75 -16.37 -19.17
N THR A 50 55.27 -16.73 -17.98
CA THR A 50 53.90 -17.21 -17.72
C THR A 50 53.03 -16.17 -17.03
N LEU A 51 53.58 -14.99 -16.72
CA LEU A 51 52.87 -13.95 -16.00
C LEU A 51 51.68 -13.42 -16.78
N ASP A 52 51.88 -13.12 -18.07
CA ASP A 52 50.83 -12.60 -18.95
C ASP A 52 49.69 -13.62 -19.10
N GLU A 53 50.03 -14.89 -19.32
CA GLU A 53 49.05 -15.99 -19.41
C GLU A 53 48.23 -16.13 -18.11
N ARG A 54 48.89 -16.10 -16.96
CA ARG A 54 48.23 -16.17 -15.64
C ARG A 54 47.33 -14.97 -15.36
N ILE A 55 47.75 -13.76 -15.72
CA ILE A 55 46.93 -12.56 -15.58
C ILE A 55 45.69 -12.71 -16.46
N MET A 56 45.88 -13.10 -17.72
CA MET A 56 44.77 -13.28 -18.66
C MET A 56 43.79 -14.38 -18.20
N GLU A 57 44.30 -15.50 -17.70
CA GLU A 57 43.49 -16.55 -17.08
C GLU A 57 42.69 -16.01 -15.89
N SER A 58 43.32 -15.26 -14.99
CA SER A 58 42.65 -14.72 -13.80
C SER A 58 41.57 -13.66 -14.09
N VAL A 59 41.72 -12.91 -15.20
CA VAL A 59 40.80 -11.85 -15.60
C VAL A 59 39.67 -12.39 -16.49
N LEU A 60 39.96 -13.36 -17.36
CA LEU A 60 38.98 -13.92 -18.29
C LEU A 60 38.20 -15.12 -17.70
N HIS A 61 38.81 -15.94 -16.83
CA HIS A 61 38.13 -17.12 -16.25
C HIS A 61 37.34 -16.81 -14.98
N LYS A 62 37.22 -15.55 -14.58
CA LYS A 62 36.44 -15.15 -13.41
C LYS A 62 35.03 -14.70 -13.79
N GLU A 63 34.33 -15.54 -14.54
CA GLU A 63 32.86 -15.56 -14.56
C GLU A 63 32.31 -16.58 -13.55
N ASP A 64 32.98 -16.76 -12.40
CA ASP A 64 32.24 -17.23 -11.23
C ASP A 64 31.40 -16.06 -10.73
N VAL A 65 30.28 -15.83 -11.42
CA VAL A 65 29.11 -15.12 -10.91
C VAL A 65 28.87 -15.64 -9.50
N GLY A 66 29.37 -14.88 -8.52
CA GLY A 66 29.43 -15.30 -7.13
C GLY A 66 28.08 -15.84 -6.71
N LYS A 67 28.04 -17.02 -6.09
CA LYS A 67 26.84 -17.83 -5.79
C LYS A 67 25.62 -16.98 -5.42
N VAL A 68 24.88 -16.52 -6.43
CA VAL A 68 23.68 -15.71 -6.24
C VAL A 68 22.54 -16.67 -5.94
N ARG A 69 21.94 -16.53 -4.76
CA ARG A 69 20.68 -17.18 -4.46
C ARG A 69 19.58 -16.30 -5.06
N PRO A 70 18.76 -16.80 -6.02
CA PRO A 70 17.66 -16.01 -6.54
C PRO A 70 16.71 -15.65 -5.39
N LEU A 71 16.38 -14.37 -5.26
CA LEU A 71 15.54 -13.87 -4.16
C LEU A 71 14.08 -14.35 -4.28
N PHE A 72 13.62 -14.62 -5.50
CA PHE A 72 12.25 -15.05 -5.77
C PHE A 72 12.22 -16.40 -6.48
N ASN A 73 11.72 -17.41 -5.78
CA ASN A 73 11.41 -18.70 -6.36
C ASN A 73 10.09 -18.60 -7.13
N ARG A 74 10.11 -18.82 -8.46
CA ARG A 74 8.91 -18.75 -9.32
C ARG A 74 7.73 -19.56 -8.77
N ARG A 75 7.99 -20.71 -8.15
CA ARG A 75 6.95 -21.55 -7.51
C ARG A 75 6.26 -20.85 -6.33
N PHE A 76 7.01 -20.07 -5.53
CA PHE A 76 6.47 -19.29 -4.43
C PHE A 76 5.67 -18.09 -4.93
N VAL A 77 6.15 -17.41 -5.98
CA VAL A 77 5.43 -16.29 -6.60
C VAL A 77 4.09 -16.75 -7.18
N VAL A 78 4.05 -17.90 -7.86
CA VAL A 78 2.81 -18.47 -8.40
C VAL A 78 1.85 -18.87 -7.27
N ALA A 79 2.35 -19.46 -6.18
CA ALA A 79 1.53 -19.83 -5.03
C ALA A 79 0.92 -18.59 -4.33
N VAL A 80 1.72 -17.55 -4.09
CA VAL A 80 1.25 -16.30 -3.48
C VAL A 80 0.25 -15.56 -4.39
N ALA A 81 0.51 -15.53 -5.70
CA ALA A 81 -0.41 -14.94 -6.66
C ALA A 81 -1.77 -15.67 -6.70
N GLY A 82 -1.78 -17.00 -6.61
CA GLY A 82 -3.01 -17.79 -6.52
C GLY A 82 -3.82 -17.49 -5.25
N ILE A 83 -3.15 -17.38 -4.09
CA ILE A 83 -3.80 -17.01 -2.83
C ILE A 83 -4.39 -15.60 -2.94
N ALA A 84 -3.62 -14.62 -3.41
CA ALA A 84 -4.10 -13.25 -3.59
C ALA A 84 -5.30 -13.17 -4.55
N ALA A 85 -5.25 -13.87 -5.69
CA ALA A 85 -6.37 -13.94 -6.63
C ALA A 85 -7.62 -14.57 -5.99
N SER A 86 -7.45 -15.62 -5.19
CA SER A 86 -8.57 -16.24 -4.46
C SER A 86 -9.20 -15.31 -3.42
N LEU A 87 -8.39 -14.50 -2.73
CA LEU A 87 -8.86 -13.51 -1.77
C LEU A 87 -9.59 -12.35 -2.47
N LEU A 88 -9.09 -11.88 -3.61
CA LEU A 88 -9.77 -10.87 -4.41
C LEU A 88 -11.10 -11.38 -4.96
N LEU A 89 -11.15 -12.63 -5.44
CA LEU A 89 -12.39 -13.26 -5.91
C LEU A 89 -13.38 -13.45 -4.76
N PHE A 90 -12.90 -13.95 -3.60
CA PHE A 90 -13.71 -14.09 -2.38
C PHE A 90 -14.27 -12.75 -1.91
N PHE A 91 -13.44 -11.70 -1.87
CA PHE A 91 -13.87 -10.35 -1.49
C PHE A 91 -14.87 -9.75 -2.49
N SER A 92 -14.65 -9.97 -3.79
CA SER A 92 -15.57 -9.56 -4.86
C SER A 92 -16.94 -10.23 -4.71
N LEU A 93 -16.98 -11.53 -4.41
CA LEU A 93 -18.22 -12.27 -4.14
C LEU A 93 -18.93 -11.78 -2.86
N LEU A 94 -18.18 -11.45 -1.80
CA LEU A 94 -18.75 -10.89 -0.57
C LEU A 94 -19.33 -9.49 -0.78
N GLN A 95 -18.73 -8.67 -1.64
CA GLN A 95 -19.29 -7.35 -1.97
C GLN A 95 -20.59 -7.48 -2.78
N GLN A 96 -20.68 -8.48 -3.67
CA GLN A 96 -21.88 -8.74 -4.45
C GLN A 96 -23.09 -9.15 -3.59
N SER A 97 -22.89 -9.86 -2.46
CA SER A 97 -24.01 -10.20 -1.57
C SER A 97 -24.59 -8.99 -0.83
N SER A 98 -23.88 -7.85 -0.77
CA SER A 98 -24.44 -6.58 -0.28
C SER A 98 -25.25 -5.81 -1.33
N LEU A 99 -25.08 -6.15 -2.61
CA LEU A 99 -25.80 -5.54 -3.74
C LEU A 99 -27.03 -6.37 -4.18
N MET A 100 -27.32 -7.48 -3.50
CA MET A 100 -28.40 -8.40 -3.85
C MET A 100 -29.62 -8.26 -2.93
N SER A 101 -29.78 -7.11 -2.28
CA SER A 101 -30.98 -6.71 -1.52
C SER A 101 -31.77 -5.58 -2.18
N GLU A 102 -31.31 -5.03 -3.31
CA GLU A 102 -32.07 -4.02 -4.08
C GLU A 102 -33.08 -4.70 -5.00
N GLY A 103 -34.04 -5.39 -4.40
CA GLY A 103 -35.28 -5.76 -5.05
C GLY A 103 -36.41 -5.11 -4.26
N VAL A 104 -36.88 -3.95 -4.71
CA VAL A 104 -38.10 -3.26 -4.23
C VAL A 104 -37.98 -2.42 -2.93
N GLU A 105 -36.92 -2.54 -2.13
CA GLU A 105 -36.89 -1.87 -0.81
C GLU A 105 -36.54 -0.36 -0.82
N TYR A 106 -36.03 0.18 -1.93
CA TYR A 106 -35.75 1.61 -2.08
C TYR A 106 -36.23 2.12 -3.44
N ILE A 107 -37.52 2.46 -3.53
CA ILE A 107 -38.01 3.31 -4.61
C ILE A 107 -37.89 4.75 -4.12
N GLU A 108 -37.05 5.54 -4.78
CA GLU A 108 -36.93 6.96 -4.50
C GLU A 108 -38.28 7.65 -4.78
N THR A 109 -38.77 8.45 -3.84
CA THR A 109 -40.07 9.14 -3.96
C THR A 109 -40.18 9.94 -5.26
N THR A 110 -39.07 10.52 -5.73
CA THR A 110 -39.00 11.24 -7.00
C THR A 110 -39.24 10.33 -8.22
N MET A 111 -38.70 9.12 -8.21
CA MET A 111 -38.96 8.14 -9.28
C MET A 111 -40.41 7.64 -9.23
N LEU A 112 -40.95 7.43 -8.03
CA LEU A 112 -42.35 7.03 -7.86
C LEU A 112 -43.31 8.11 -8.35
N THR A 113 -43.08 9.38 -7.99
CA THR A 113 -43.89 10.51 -8.45
C THR A 113 -43.81 10.65 -9.97
N GLN A 114 -42.62 10.54 -10.56
CA GLN A 114 -42.48 10.59 -12.02
C GLN A 114 -43.24 9.46 -12.71
N TYR A 115 -43.16 8.23 -12.19
CA TYR A 115 -43.90 7.10 -12.75
C TYR A 115 -45.42 7.32 -12.68
N ILE A 116 -45.91 7.85 -11.55
CA ILE A 116 -47.33 8.17 -11.38
C ILE A 116 -47.78 9.26 -12.34
N GLU A 117 -46.94 10.28 -12.59
CA GLU A 117 -47.29 11.41 -13.45
C GLU A 117 -47.16 11.10 -14.96
N GLU A 118 -46.21 10.25 -15.35
CA GLU A 118 -45.87 10.01 -16.75
C GLU A 118 -46.54 8.75 -17.33
N ASP A 119 -46.61 7.67 -16.55
CA ASP A 119 -47.05 6.35 -17.04
C ASP A 119 -48.39 5.88 -16.46
N VAL A 120 -48.86 6.47 -15.35
CA VAL A 120 -50.08 6.06 -14.66
C VAL A 120 -51.18 7.09 -14.88
N ASP A 121 -52.09 6.77 -15.80
CA ASP A 121 -53.30 7.57 -16.03
C ASP A 121 -54.37 7.19 -14.98
N ILE A 122 -54.19 7.67 -13.74
CA ILE A 122 -55.17 7.53 -12.66
C ILE A 122 -55.61 8.92 -12.25
N ASP A 123 -56.89 9.22 -12.42
CA ASP A 123 -57.47 10.46 -11.94
C ASP A 123 -58.02 10.32 -10.51
N LEU A 124 -58.48 11.43 -9.93
CA LEU A 124 -59.05 11.43 -8.59
C LEU A 124 -60.32 10.56 -8.48
N TYR A 125 -61.12 10.46 -9.55
CA TYR A 125 -62.33 9.64 -9.54
C TYR A 125 -62.01 8.16 -9.51
N ASP A 126 -60.95 7.73 -10.20
CA ASP A 126 -60.45 6.36 -10.17
C ASP A 126 -59.95 5.99 -8.78
N VAL A 127 -59.21 6.90 -8.11
CA VAL A 127 -58.76 6.68 -6.72
C VAL A 127 -59.96 6.53 -5.77
N VAL A 128 -60.95 7.42 -5.88
CA VAL A 128 -62.16 7.37 -5.05
C VAL A 128 -62.94 6.08 -5.32
N ALA A 129 -63.09 5.66 -6.58
CA ALA A 129 -63.75 4.42 -6.93
C ALA A 129 -63.05 3.21 -6.29
N ILE A 130 -61.71 3.18 -6.27
CA ILE A 130 -60.94 2.11 -5.62
C ILE A 130 -61.14 2.12 -4.09
N LEU A 131 -61.20 3.29 -3.46
CA LEU A 131 -61.41 3.43 -2.02
C LEU A 131 -62.83 3.10 -1.57
N GLU A 132 -63.83 3.37 -2.41
CA GLU A 132 -65.25 3.10 -2.12
C GLU A 132 -65.67 1.67 -2.46
N ASN A 133 -64.83 0.89 -3.16
CA ASN A 133 -65.08 -0.52 -3.40
C ASN A 133 -65.04 -1.32 -2.09
N GLU A 134 -65.98 -2.25 -1.88
CA GLU A 134 -66.05 -3.08 -0.66
C GLU A 134 -64.80 -3.97 -0.47
N ASP A 135 -64.06 -4.27 -1.53
CA ASP A 135 -62.79 -5.00 -1.52
C ASP A 135 -61.54 -4.08 -1.59
N GLY A 136 -61.73 -2.77 -1.44
CA GLY A 136 -60.66 -1.77 -1.47
C GLY A 136 -59.70 -1.88 -0.28
N PRO A 137 -58.49 -1.31 -0.38
CA PRO A 137 -57.56 -1.28 0.74
C PRO A 137 -58.16 -0.51 1.93
N GLU A 138 -58.12 -1.08 3.12
CA GLU A 138 -58.51 -0.39 4.35
C GLU A 138 -57.47 0.70 4.68
N VAL A 139 -57.75 1.94 4.27
CA VAL A 139 -56.88 3.08 4.57
C VAL A 139 -57.16 3.56 5.98
N THR A 140 -56.24 3.29 6.90
CA THR A 140 -56.29 3.85 8.26
C THR A 140 -55.62 5.22 8.25
N PHE A 141 -56.42 6.27 8.37
CA PHE A 141 -55.90 7.63 8.51
C PHE A 141 -55.45 7.88 9.95
N GLU A 142 -54.17 8.20 10.15
CA GLU A 142 -53.69 8.64 11.45
C GLU A 142 -54.23 10.03 11.78
N ASN A 143 -55.02 10.13 12.84
CA ASN A 143 -55.66 11.38 13.28
C ASN A 143 -54.66 12.49 13.67
N SER A 144 -53.38 12.13 13.86
CA SER A 144 -52.27 13.07 14.11
C SER A 144 -51.94 13.95 12.89
N LEU A 145 -52.19 13.46 11.68
CA LEU A 145 -51.92 14.17 10.43
C LEU A 145 -52.97 15.27 10.15
N PHE A 146 -54.19 15.09 10.66
CA PHE A 146 -55.32 16.02 10.48
C PHE A 146 -55.56 16.87 11.74
N THR A 147 -54.54 17.59 12.19
CA THR A 147 -54.66 18.50 13.34
C THR A 147 -55.61 19.66 13.00
N LYS A 148 -56.47 20.07 13.95
CA LYS A 148 -57.41 21.20 13.77
C LYS A 148 -56.74 22.44 13.19
N ALA A 149 -55.56 22.81 13.67
CA ALA A 149 -54.82 23.97 13.19
C ALA A 149 -54.37 23.83 11.73
N ALA A 150 -53.90 22.65 11.32
CA ALA A 150 -53.51 22.39 9.92
C ALA A 150 -54.72 22.40 8.98
N MET A 151 -55.86 21.89 9.45
CA MET A 151 -57.12 21.94 8.71
C MET A 151 -57.64 23.37 8.56
N GLU A 152 -57.58 24.17 9.63
CA GLU A 152 -58.00 25.58 9.64
C GLU A 152 -57.17 26.42 8.67
N GLU A 153 -55.84 26.24 8.66
CA GLU A 153 -54.93 26.92 7.72
C GLU A 153 -55.24 26.53 6.26
N TYR A 154 -55.37 25.23 5.98
CA TYR A 154 -55.66 24.75 4.62
C TYR A 154 -57.00 25.28 4.09
N LEU A 155 -58.03 25.31 4.94
CA LEU A 155 -59.34 25.85 4.59
C LEU A 155 -59.26 27.36 4.36
N LEU A 156 -58.54 28.12 5.18
CA LEU A 156 -58.35 29.55 4.95
C LEU A 156 -57.57 29.86 3.66
N GLU A 157 -56.62 29.01 3.29
CA GLU A 157 -55.79 29.22 2.08
C GLU A 157 -56.50 28.79 0.78
N ASN A 158 -57.35 27.76 0.82
CA ASN A 158 -57.93 27.14 -0.37
C ASN A 158 -59.45 27.35 -0.52
N VAL A 159 -60.13 27.88 0.49
CA VAL A 159 -61.57 28.18 0.45
C VAL A 159 -61.76 29.69 0.39
N GLU A 160 -62.57 30.16 -0.56
CA GLU A 160 -62.84 31.59 -0.72
C GLU A 160 -63.60 32.13 0.51
N GLU A 161 -63.13 33.25 1.07
CA GLU A 161 -63.70 33.93 2.26
C GLU A 161 -65.21 34.17 2.15
N THR A 162 -65.72 34.36 0.94
CA THR A 162 -67.15 34.54 0.62
C THR A 162 -68.01 33.32 0.93
N THR A 163 -67.45 32.12 0.89
CA THR A 163 -68.15 30.86 1.22
C THR A 163 -68.20 30.60 2.73
N LEU A 164 -67.28 31.18 3.50
CA LEU A 164 -67.21 31.09 4.97
C LEU A 164 -68.20 32.03 5.68
N ILE A 165 -68.68 33.07 4.99
CA ILE A 165 -69.58 34.11 5.55
C ILE A 165 -71.06 33.75 5.37
N GLN A 166 -71.37 32.64 4.69
CA GLN A 166 -72.73 32.20 4.41
C GLN A 166 -73.24 31.15 5.41
N GLU A 167 -73.03 31.39 6.71
CA GLU A 167 -73.80 30.81 7.83
C GLU A 167 -73.93 31.83 8.98
#